data_AF-A0A1V2B7Y7-F1
#
_entry.id   AF-A0A1V2B7Y7-F1
#
_cell.length_a   1.000
_cell.length_b   1.000
_cell.length_c   1.000
_cell.angle_alpha   90.00
_cell.angle_beta   90.00
_cell.angle_gamma   90.00
#
_symmetry.space_group_name_H-M   'P 1'
#
loop_
_entity.id
_entity.type
_entity.pdbx_description
1 polymer ?
#
loop_
_entity_poly.entity_id
_entity_poly.type
_entity_poly.pdbx_seq_one_letter_code
_entity_poly.pdbx_strand_id
1 'polypeptide(L)' 'MKKNKYSLSVYILNSEIPGNFFGSAIPTTVILSWGGGMIALIEGGRDYTSPEIIKALNELVQS' A
#
# COMPACT_ATOMS: atom_id res chain seq x y z
N MET A 1 -12.48 -14.31 1.86
CA MET A 1 -12.18 -13.27 2.88
C MET A 1 -12.26 -13.80 4.31
N LYS A 2 -13.40 -14.31 4.79
CA LYS A 2 -13.53 -14.86 6.17
C LYS A 2 -12.52 -15.97 6.51
N LYS A 3 -12.12 -16.79 5.54
CA LYS A 3 -11.14 -17.88 5.73
C LYS A 3 -9.73 -17.40 6.10
N ASN A 4 -9.31 -16.23 5.60
CA ASN A 4 -7.94 -15.75 5.72
C ASN A 4 -7.71 -14.85 6.93
N LYS A 5 -8.77 -14.62 7.75
CA LYS A 5 -8.72 -13.86 9.01
C LYS A 5 -7.96 -12.52 8.91
N TYR A 6 -8.18 -11.78 7.83
CA TYR A 6 -7.59 -10.45 7.68
C TYR A 6 -8.08 -9.52 8.79
N SER A 7 -7.15 -8.78 9.39
CA SER A 7 -7.43 -7.74 10.38
C SER A 7 -7.85 -6.42 9.74
N LEU A 8 -7.51 -6.21 8.46
CA LEU A 8 -7.88 -5.05 7.67
C LEU A 8 -9.04 -5.38 6.72
N SER A 9 -9.86 -4.37 6.46
CA SER A 9 -10.91 -4.44 5.44
C SER A 9 -10.29 -4.68 4.08
N VAL A 10 -10.97 -5.51 3.29
CA VAL A 10 -10.58 -5.76 1.90
C VAL A 10 -11.78 -5.46 1.03
N TYR A 11 -11.51 -4.69 -0.01
CA TYR A 11 -12.52 -4.16 -0.91
C TYR A 11 -12.37 -4.78 -2.29
N ILE A 12 -13.50 -5.00 -2.96
CA ILE A 12 -13.54 -5.28 -4.39
C ILE A 12 -13.73 -3.92 -5.07
N LEU A 13 -12.87 -3.61 -6.03
CA LEU A 13 -12.93 -2.35 -6.75
C LEU A 13 -14.20 -2.27 -7.59
N ASN A 14 -14.89 -1.13 -7.53
CA ASN A 14 -16.06 -0.85 -8.37
C ASN A 14 -15.70 -0.07 -9.65
N SER A 15 -14.43 0.29 -9.79
CA SER A 15 -13.86 1.06 -10.91
C SER A 15 -12.36 0.78 -10.99
N GLU A 16 -11.72 1.22 -12.07
CA GLU A 16 -10.26 1.15 -12.20
C GLU A 16 -9.57 2.00 -11.12
N ILE A 17 -8.44 1.50 -10.59
CA ILE A 17 -7.55 2.30 -9.76
C ILE A 17 -6.78 3.24 -10.70
N PRO A 18 -6.61 4.52 -10.33
CA PRO A 18 -5.78 5.45 -11.10
C PRO A 18 -4.39 4.87 -11.39
N GLY A 19 -3.95 4.93 -12.65
CA GLY A 19 -2.74 4.23 -13.11
C GLY A 19 -1.46 4.67 -12.40
N ASN A 20 -1.44 5.86 -11.79
CA ASN A 20 -0.31 6.32 -10.97
C ASN A 20 -0.12 5.51 -9.68
N PHE A 21 -1.14 4.77 -9.20
CA PHE A 21 -1.05 3.89 -8.03
C PHE A 21 -0.72 2.44 -8.38
N PHE A 22 -0.79 2.07 -9.66
CA PHE A 22 -0.33 0.76 -10.11
C PHE A 22 1.08 0.88 -10.65
N GLY A 23 1.99 0.14 -10.01
CA GLY A 23 3.28 -0.14 -10.60
C GLY A 23 3.17 -1.15 -11.75
N SER A 24 4.32 -1.55 -12.28
CA SER A 24 4.42 -2.55 -13.37
C SER A 24 4.28 -4.00 -12.89
N ALA A 25 4.14 -4.24 -11.58
CA ALA A 25 4.19 -5.58 -10.99
C ALA A 25 3.16 -5.82 -9.88
N ILE A 26 2.60 -7.04 -9.84
CA ILE A 26 1.69 -7.53 -8.80
C ILE A 26 2.45 -8.52 -7.88
N PRO A 27 2.38 -8.40 -6.55
CA PRO A 27 1.63 -7.39 -5.79
C PRO A 27 2.28 -5.99 -5.84
N THR A 28 1.45 -4.95 -5.72
CA THR A 28 1.89 -3.56 -5.52
C THR A 28 1.39 -3.08 -4.16
N THR A 29 2.24 -2.38 -3.41
CA THR A 29 1.86 -1.66 -2.19
C THR A 29 2.03 -0.17 -2.40
N VAL A 30 1.02 0.61 -2.01
CA VAL A 30 1.04 2.08 -2.05
C VAL A 30 0.75 2.62 -0.65
N ILE A 31 1.52 3.61 -0.22
CA ILE A 31 1.29 4.35 1.03
C ILE A 31 1.03 5.81 0.67
N LEU A 32 -0.10 6.35 1.15
CA LEU A 32 -0.55 7.70 0.86
C LEU A 32 -0.58 8.54 2.14
N SER A 33 -0.20 9.81 2.05
CA SER A 33 -0.33 10.78 3.14
C SER A 33 -1.79 11.18 3.36
N TRP A 34 -2.06 11.88 4.47
CA TRP A 34 -3.40 12.39 4.78
C TRP A 34 -3.93 13.37 3.72
N GLY A 35 -3.05 14.09 3.03
CA GLY A 35 -3.39 14.96 1.91
C GLY A 35 -3.57 14.24 0.57
N GLY A 36 -3.46 12.91 0.54
CA GLY A 36 -3.54 12.11 -0.70
C GLY A 36 -2.26 12.10 -1.54
N GLY A 37 -1.16 12.64 -1.02
CA GLY A 37 0.16 12.56 -1.65
C GLY A 37 0.76 11.16 -1.55
N MET A 38 1.59 10.77 -2.50
CA MET A 38 2.25 9.45 -2.47
C MET A 38 3.50 9.48 -1.61
N ILE A 39 3.54 8.64 -0.58
CA ILE A 39 4.71 8.45 0.30
C ILE A 39 5.57 7.31 -0.22
N ALA A 40 4.94 6.20 -0.63
CA ALA A 40 5.66 5.05 -1.17
C ALA A 40 4.87 4.35 -2.28
N LEU A 41 5.59 3.92 -3.31
CA LEU A 41 5.15 2.96 -4.33
C LEU A 41 6.13 1.79 -4.33
N ILE A 42 5.64 0.61 -4.02
CA ILE A 42 6.44 -0.58 -3.79
C ILE A 42 5.94 -1.68 -4.72
N GLU A 43 6.79 -2.08 -5.65
CA GLU A 43 6.51 -3.13 -6.62
C GLU A 43 7.09 -4.48 -6.18
N GLY A 44 6.32 -5.54 -6.44
CA GLY A 44 6.72 -6.94 -6.21
C GLY A 44 6.44 -7.42 -4.78
N GLY A 45 6.56 -8.74 -4.60
CA GLY A 45 6.46 -9.36 -3.27
C GLY A 45 7.59 -8.84 -2.38
N ARG A 46 7.24 -8.09 -1.33
CA ARG A 46 8.21 -7.50 -0.41
C ARG A 46 8.15 -8.15 0.97
N ASP A 47 9.29 -8.12 1.63
CA ASP A 47 9.39 -8.35 3.07
C ASP A 47 8.85 -7.12 3.82
N TYR A 48 7.64 -7.25 4.37
CA TYR A 48 7.01 -6.18 5.14
C TYR A 48 7.67 -5.91 6.51
N THR A 49 8.67 -6.71 6.88
CA THR A 49 9.48 -6.50 8.08
C THR A 49 10.75 -5.69 7.81
N SER A 50 10.98 -5.28 6.55
CA SER A 50 12.17 -4.53 6.19
C SER A 50 12.19 -3.12 6.84
N PRO A 51 13.38 -2.56 7.10
CA PRO A 51 13.52 -1.20 7.62
C PRO A 51 12.87 -0.12 6.74
N GLU A 52 12.74 -0.38 5.43
CA GLU A 52 12.13 0.54 4.47
C GLU A 52 10.64 0.76 4.75
N ILE A 53 9.93 -0.30 5.14
CA ILE A 53 8.51 -0.21 5.50
C ILE A 53 8.33 0.60 6.77
N ILE A 54 9.18 0.35 7.77
CA ILE A 54 9.17 1.14 9.02
C ILE A 54 9.42 2.61 8.72
N LYS A 55 10.38 2.92 7.83
CA LYS A 55 10.65 4.29 7.40
C LYS A 55 9.44 4.95 6.75
N ALA A 56 8.80 4.28 5.77
CA ALA A 56 7.63 4.82 5.08
C ALA A 56 6.44 5.06 6.03
N LEU A 57 6.25 4.17 7.01
CA LEU A 57 5.20 4.35 8.03
C LEU A 57 5.51 5.52 8.98
N ASN A 58 6.79 5.73 9.34
CA ASN A 58 7.17 6.90 10.13
C ASN A 58 6.97 8.20 9.37
N GLU A 59 7.25 8.22 8.05
CA GLU A 59 6.97 9.37 7.18
C GLU A 59 5.47 9.66 7.10
N LEU A 60 4.61 8.62 7.03
CA LEU A 60 3.15 8.77 7.06
C LEU A 60 2.66 9.44 8.36
N VAL A 61 3.19 9.02 9.51
CA VAL A 61 2.81 9.60 10.81
C VAL A 61 3.18 11.08 10.93
N GLN A 62 4.20 11.52 10.19
CA GLN A 62 4.70 12.91 10.21
C GLN A 62 4.12 13.79 9.09
N SER A 63 3.37 13.21 8.14
CA SER A 63 2.84 13.88 6.95
C SER A 63 1.54 14.64 7.16
#